data_AF-A0A8T3QY71-F1
#
_entry.id   AF-A0A8T3QY71-F1
#
_cell.length_a   1.000
_cell.length_b   1.000
_cell.length_c   1.000
_cell.angle_alpha   90.00
_cell.angle_beta   90.00
_cell.angle_gamma   90.00
#
_symmetry.space_group_name_H-M   'P 1'
#
loop_
_entity.id
_entity.type
_entity.pdbx_description
1 polymer ?
#
loop_
_entity_poly.entity_id
_entity_poly.type
_entity_poly.pdbx_seq_one_letter_code
_entity_poly.pdbx_strand_id
1 'polypeptide(L)'
;MTARARAGIPVVAVSPIVGGEALKGPAARMLTSLGHESSARGVARIYHELATHFVLDTVDAALEPDIVGLGLRTLVTDTVMGDQPGRARLAGIILDFAGAA
;
A
#
# COMPACT_ATOMS: atom_id res chain seq x y z
N MET A 1 10.86 -16.24 -11.24
CA MET A 1 10.49 -16.79 -9.91
C MET A 1 9.57 -15.78 -9.24
N THR A 2 8.34 -15.67 -9.71
CA THR A 2 7.34 -14.71 -9.19
C THR A 2 6.77 -15.29 -7.90
N ALA A 3 7.14 -14.67 -6.78
CA ALA A 3 6.68 -15.03 -5.45
C ALA A 3 5.22 -14.57 -5.25
N ARG A 4 4.28 -15.10 -6.04
CA ARG A 4 2.92 -15.20 -5.51
C ARG A 4 3.03 -16.09 -4.30
N ALA A 5 2.74 -15.51 -3.14
CA ALA A 5 2.76 -16.13 -1.81
C ALA A 5 2.68 -17.66 -1.89
N ARG A 6 3.67 -18.37 -1.34
CA ARG A 6 3.51 -19.78 -1.00
C ARG A 6 2.10 -19.94 -0.41
N ALA A 7 1.31 -20.83 -1.01
CA ALA A 7 -0.14 -20.85 -0.84
C ALA A 7 -0.56 -20.71 0.63
N GLY A 8 -1.21 -19.59 0.96
CA GLY A 8 -1.86 -19.36 2.27
C GLY A 8 -1.36 -18.18 3.10
N ILE A 9 -0.20 -17.57 2.81
CA ILE A 9 0.33 -16.47 3.66
C ILE A 9 -0.03 -15.09 3.07
N PRO A 10 -0.69 -14.20 3.83
CA PRO A 10 -0.93 -12.81 3.41
C PRO A 10 0.38 -12.03 3.21
N VAL A 11 0.46 -11.26 2.11
CA VAL A 11 1.53 -10.30 1.84
C VAL A 11 0.88 -8.95 1.63
N VAL A 12 1.11 -8.04 2.57
CA VAL A 12 0.48 -6.71 2.60
C VAL A 12 1.50 -5.66 2.19
N ALA A 13 1.24 -4.93 1.12
CA ALA A 13 1.99 -3.74 0.75
C ALA A 13 1.28 -2.49 1.29
N VAL A 14 2.04 -1.52 1.78
CA VAL A 14 1.53 -0.22 2.25
C VAL A 14 2.11 0.86 1.36
N SER A 15 1.25 1.70 0.77
CA SER A 15 1.71 2.82 -0.05
C SER A 15 2.55 3.81 0.78
N PRO A 16 3.76 4.19 0.34
CA PRO A 16 4.50 5.31 0.92
C PRO A 16 4.05 6.68 0.35
N ILE A 17 3.16 6.66 -0.66
CA ILE A 17 2.65 7.84 -1.34
C ILE A 17 1.25 8.16 -0.84
N VAL A 18 1.01 9.43 -0.50
CA VAL A 18 -0.25 9.99 -0.05
C VAL A 18 -0.54 11.24 -0.88
N GLY A 19 -1.62 11.26 -1.66
CA GLY A 19 -2.01 12.42 -2.47
C GLY A 19 -0.97 12.83 -3.52
N GLY A 20 -0.20 11.86 -4.01
CA GLY A 20 0.87 12.07 -5.00
C GLY A 20 2.26 12.34 -4.41
N GLU A 21 2.36 12.57 -3.10
CA GLU A 21 3.61 12.92 -2.41
C GLU A 21 4.09 11.81 -1.46
N ALA A 22 5.39 11.71 -1.24
CA ALA A 22 5.94 10.85 -0.20
C ALA A 22 5.99 11.60 1.14
N LEU A 23 5.40 11.04 2.20
CA LEU A 23 5.40 11.68 3.53
C LEU A 23 6.81 11.95 4.06
N LYS A 24 7.74 11.02 3.80
CA LYS A 24 9.16 11.15 4.14
C LYS A 24 10.04 10.49 3.08
N GLY A 25 11.20 11.08 2.83
CA GLY A 25 12.23 10.50 1.96
C GLY A 25 11.97 10.68 0.46
N PRO A 26 12.85 10.13 -0.39
CA PRO A 26 12.86 10.42 -1.82
C PRO A 26 11.88 9.56 -2.64
N ALA A 27 10.99 8.78 -2.04
CA ALA A 27 10.21 7.75 -2.74
C ALA A 27 9.43 8.30 -3.95
N ALA A 28 8.72 9.42 -3.80
CA ALA A 28 8.02 10.08 -4.90
C ALA A 28 8.97 10.49 -6.05
N ARG A 29 10.15 11.04 -5.69
CA ARG A 29 11.19 11.42 -6.66
C ARG A 29 11.80 10.22 -7.36
N MET A 30 11.99 9.11 -6.64
CA MET A 30 12.52 7.87 -7.21
C MET A 30 11.52 7.23 -8.17
N LEU A 31 10.23 7.18 -7.82
CA LEU A 31 9.19 6.69 -8.71
C LEU A 31 9.18 7.46 -10.02
N THR A 32 9.10 8.79 -9.93
CA THR A 32 9.10 9.66 -11.12
C THR A 32 10.39 9.54 -11.94
N SER A 33 11.58 9.49 -11.29
CA SER A 33 12.85 9.36 -12.01
C SER A 33 13.02 8.01 -12.72
N LEU A 34 12.34 6.97 -12.23
CA LEU A 34 12.32 5.64 -12.84
C LEU A 34 11.17 5.47 -13.86
N GLY A 35 10.42 6.53 -14.15
CA GLY A 35 9.32 6.51 -15.12
C GLY A 35 8.01 5.93 -14.58
N HIS A 36 7.88 5.80 -13.26
CA HIS A 36 6.65 5.38 -12.60
C HIS A 36 5.79 6.57 -12.18
N GLU A 37 4.50 6.31 -12.05
CA GLU A 37 3.55 7.23 -11.45
C GLU A 37 3.81 7.36 -9.94
N SER A 38 3.99 8.58 -9.44
CA SER A 38 4.01 8.85 -8.00
C SER A 38 2.59 8.90 -7.45
N SER A 39 1.97 7.73 -7.30
CA SER A 39 0.66 7.56 -6.66
C SER A 39 0.55 6.20 -5.99
N ALA A 40 -0.43 6.02 -5.11
CA ALA A 40 -0.74 4.72 -4.51
C ALA A 40 -0.99 3.65 -5.58
N ARG A 41 -1.65 4.01 -6.70
CA ARG A 41 -1.89 3.13 -7.84
C ARG A 41 -0.59 2.78 -8.59
N GLY A 42 0.31 3.75 -8.77
CA GLY A 42 1.64 3.51 -9.35
C GLY A 42 2.43 2.49 -8.54
N VAL A 43 2.41 2.64 -7.21
CA VAL A 43 3.03 1.70 -6.27
C VAL A 43 2.36 0.32 -6.34
N ALA A 44 1.02 0.25 -6.36
CA ALA A 44 0.29 -1.00 -6.48
C ALA A 44 0.66 -1.77 -7.75
N ARG A 45 0.86 -1.09 -8.88
CA ARG A 45 1.31 -1.71 -10.14
C ARG A 45 2.69 -2.35 -10.02
N ILE A 46 3.59 -1.80 -9.19
CA ILE A 46 4.91 -2.40 -8.94
C ILE A 46 4.77 -3.68 -8.10
N TYR A 47 3.86 -3.70 -7.13
CA TYR A 47 3.74 -4.79 -6.17
C TYR A 47 2.69 -5.86 -6.50
N HIS A 48 1.83 -5.67 -7.51
CA HIS A 48 0.67 -6.55 -7.74
C HIS A 48 1.02 -8.03 -8.01
N GLU A 49 2.22 -8.34 -8.51
CA GLU A 49 2.67 -9.72 -8.71
C GLU A 49 3.19 -10.39 -7.42
N LEU A 50 3.46 -9.60 -6.37
CA LEU A 50 4.03 -10.04 -5.09
C LEU A 50 3.00 -9.98 -3.95
N ALA A 51 2.22 -8.89 -3.88
CA ALA A 51 1.29 -8.62 -2.80
C ALA A 51 -0.05 -9.34 -3.02
N THR A 52 -0.72 -9.70 -1.93
CA THR A 52 -2.12 -10.16 -1.94
C THR A 52 -3.08 -9.09 -1.42
N HIS A 53 -2.55 -8.14 -0.66
CA HIS A 53 -3.28 -7.03 -0.07
C HIS A 53 -2.50 -5.72 -0.27
N PHE A 54 -3.23 -4.62 -0.34
CA PHE A 54 -2.67 -3.28 -0.52
C PHE A 54 -3.36 -2.27 0.40
N VAL A 55 -2.57 -1.43 1.07
CA VAL A 55 -3.06 -0.38 1.95
C VAL A 55 -2.75 0.97 1.32
N LEU A 56 -3.77 1.81 1.22
CA LEU A 56 -3.68 3.17 0.69
C LEU A 56 -4.32 4.16 1.67
N ASP A 57 -3.90 5.42 1.56
CA ASP A 57 -4.42 6.47 2.42
C ASP A 57 -5.84 6.89 2.04
N THR A 58 -6.61 7.36 3.01
CA THR A 58 -7.92 8.01 2.79
C THR A 58 -7.90 9.11 1.74
N VAL A 59 -6.80 9.88 1.62
CA VAL A 59 -6.63 10.91 0.58
C VAL A 59 -6.66 10.31 -0.83
N ASP A 60 -6.21 9.06 -0.98
CA ASP A 60 -6.13 8.35 -2.25
C ASP A 60 -7.31 7.40 -2.50
N ALA A 61 -8.38 7.46 -1.69
CA ALA A 61 -9.52 6.53 -1.75
C ALA A 61 -10.14 6.40 -3.15
N ALA A 62 -10.13 7.47 -3.95
CA ALA A 62 -10.63 7.45 -5.32
C ALA A 62 -9.84 6.53 -6.27
N LEU A 63 -8.61 6.14 -5.90
CA LEU A 63 -7.76 5.21 -6.66
C LEU A 63 -8.06 3.73 -6.34
N GLU A 64 -8.84 3.45 -5.30
CA GLU A 64 -9.13 2.08 -4.86
C GLU A 64 -9.69 1.18 -5.98
N PRO A 65 -10.67 1.60 -6.80
CA PRO A 65 -11.25 0.74 -7.84
C PRO A 65 -10.20 0.24 -8.85
N ASP A 66 -9.26 1.10 -9.24
CA ASP A 66 -8.17 0.74 -10.15
C ASP A 66 -7.23 -0.31 -9.52
N ILE A 67 -6.96 -0.18 -8.21
CA ILE A 67 -6.07 -1.09 -7.47
C ILE A 67 -6.73 -2.45 -7.25
N VAL A 68 -8.03 -2.47 -6.96
CA VAL A 68 -8.82 -3.72 -6.93
C VAL A 68 -8.79 -4.40 -8.30
N GLY A 69 -8.83 -3.62 -9.39
CA GLY A 69 -8.66 -4.10 -10.76
C GLY A 69 -7.32 -4.82 -11.03
N LEU A 70 -6.30 -4.61 -10.20
CA LEU A 70 -5.02 -5.33 -10.25
C LEU A 70 -5.06 -6.70 -9.53
N GLY A 71 -6.21 -7.09 -8.96
CA GLY A 71 -6.38 -8.35 -8.23
C GLY A 71 -5.92 -8.30 -6.77
N LEU A 72 -5.77 -7.09 -6.20
CA LEU A 72 -5.38 -6.87 -4.81
C LEU A 72 -6.62 -6.64 -3.94
N ARG A 73 -6.61 -7.20 -2.71
CA ARG A 73 -7.54 -6.76 -1.67
C ARG A 73 -7.07 -5.43 -1.11
N THR A 74 -7.96 -4.45 -0.98
CA THR A 74 -7.60 -3.09 -0.55
C THR A 74 -8.08 -2.76 0.85
N LEU A 75 -7.30 -1.92 1.55
CA LEU A 75 -7.68 -1.27 2.80
C LEU A 75 -7.39 0.23 2.66
N VAL A 76 -8.44 1.04 2.66
CA VAL A 76 -8.35 2.51 2.74
C VAL A 76 -8.38 2.92 4.21
N THR A 77 -7.31 3.56 4.70
CA THR A 77 -7.23 4.00 6.10
C THR A 77 -6.28 5.19 6.26
N ASP A 78 -6.22 5.82 7.43
CA ASP A 78 -5.19 6.82 7.74
C ASP A 78 -3.83 6.14 7.90
N THR A 79 -2.90 6.43 6.99
CA THR A 79 -1.57 5.81 6.95
C THR A 79 -0.49 6.68 7.61
N VAL A 80 -0.82 7.89 8.07
CA VAL A 80 0.15 8.84 8.61
C VAL A 80 0.52 8.48 10.05
N MET A 81 1.77 8.05 10.24
CA MET A 81 2.31 7.62 11.54
C MET A 81 3.13 8.71 12.24
N GLY A 82 2.46 9.73 12.77
CA GLY A 82 3.10 10.87 13.45
C GLY A 82 3.75 10.51 14.80
N ASP A 83 3.21 9.53 15.51
CA ASP A 83 3.59 9.15 16.87
C ASP A 83 3.48 7.62 17.10
N GLN A 84 3.82 7.18 18.32
CA GLN A 84 3.77 5.76 18.68
C GLN A 84 2.33 5.20 18.69
N PRO A 85 1.31 5.89 19.23
CA PRO A 85 -0.08 5.46 19.10
C PRO A 85 -0.55 5.29 17.64
N GLY A 86 -0.19 6.21 16.75
CA GLY A 86 -0.50 6.11 15.32
C GLY A 86 0.11 4.87 14.66
N ARG A 87 1.36 4.54 14.99
CA ARG A 87 2.02 3.31 14.51
C ARG A 87 1.30 2.05 15.00
N ALA A 88 0.97 1.99 16.29
CA ALA A 88 0.29 0.83 16.87
C ALA A 88 -1.11 0.64 16.28
N ARG A 89 -1.87 1.74 16.10
CA ARG A 89 -3.18 1.73 15.43
C ARG A 89 -3.08 1.15 14.02
N LEU A 90 -2.20 1.71 13.19
CA LEU A 90 -2.06 1.26 11.81
C LEU A 90 -1.61 -0.21 11.73
N ALA A 91 -0.66 -0.61 12.58
CA ALA A 91 -0.22 -2.01 12.66
C ALA A 91 -1.37 -2.96 13.02
N GLY A 92 -2.21 -2.61 14.00
CA GLY A 92 -3.37 -3.42 14.40
C GLY A 92 -4.36 -3.61 13.26
N ILE A 93 -4.77 -2.51 12.60
CA ILE A 93 -5.70 -2.56 11.47
C ILE A 93 -5.14 -3.41 10.33
N ILE A 94 -3.83 -3.33 10.06
CA ILE A 94 -3.17 -4.13 9.01
C ILE A 94 -3.18 -5.62 9.36
N LEU A 95 -2.95 -5.99 10.63
CA LEU A 95 -2.99 -7.38 11.08
C LEU A 95 -4.40 -7.95 10.98
N ASP A 96 -5.42 -7.19 11.41
CA ASP A 96 -6.82 -7.57 11.29
C ASP A 96 -7.19 -7.77 9.82
N PHE A 97 -6.79 -6.83 8.95
CA PHE A 97 -7.03 -6.90 7.52
C PHE A 97 -6.35 -8.09 6.83
N ALA A 98 -5.15 -8.46 7.29
CA ALA A 98 -4.46 -9.65 6.81
C ALA A 98 -5.13 -10.97 7.24
N GLY A 99 -6.10 -10.93 8.16
CA GLY A 99 -6.74 -12.12 8.74
C GLY A 99 -5.88 -12.79 9.81
N ALA A 100 -5.01 -12.04 10.48
CA ALA A 100 -4.13 -12.53 11.54
C ALA A 100 -4.72 -12.38 12.96
N ALA A 101 -6.05 -12.28 13.07
CA ALA A 101 -6.77 -12.13 14.34
C ALA A 101 -7.42 -13.46 14.79
#